data_AF-Q6LQ98-F1
#
_entry.id   AF-Q6LQ98-F1
#
_cell.length_a   1.000
_cell.length_b   1.000
_cell.length_c   1.000
_cell.angle_alpha   90.00
_cell.angle_beta   90.00
_cell.angle_gamma   90.00
#
_symmetry.space_group_name_H-M   'P 1'
#
loop_
_entity.id
_entity.type
_entity.pdbx_description
1 polymer ?
#
loop_
_entity_poly.entity_id
_entity_poly.type
_entity_poly.pdbx_seq_one_letter_code
_entity_poly.pdbx_strand_id
1 'polypeptide(L)'
;MTSFHDILGTNQDSPQSDIKRRYKHLSNRSHPDKGGSKALMQLISEAYKYVSEGKGQQEAFNTDYVQTKSVEKYLSQIHRLQNDYRHLKEERDTLVKKLASAQKEAQQAFADSSMHINNMKNTASNDVGKLQEENIRLAQLLAEARRELAVNNQSHAVSTTGNNTVDPTVLTQKVASQIKSLGYFNAKRVGLVLLVPVMLAVLLLSAGKAPWQAVFAWFNHQDIEPNAIATIVDVNPLDVVNNPIANQVDTTVVLAIDPAPIARIQIDKVIGLWQLKFYENSQKPYIAVRSDKGSYIVKSCDSGFEYYLNETVRSRRLSANMIFDRQERHFIVYDIPYGKGSSAVNWSDSKSLLLNEEYFSNTGFSESFARLNNACVSLI
;
A
#
# COMPACT_ATOMS: atom_id res chain seq x y z
N MET A 1 -51.53 27.85 7.88
CA MET A 1 -50.78 29.12 7.77
C MET A 1 -50.51 29.62 9.17
N THR A 2 -49.29 30.07 9.44
CA THR A 2 -48.88 30.59 10.75
C THR A 2 -48.95 32.11 10.72
N SER A 3 -49.76 32.70 11.58
CA SER A 3 -49.89 34.16 11.74
C SER A 3 -48.79 34.73 12.63
N PHE A 4 -48.59 36.04 12.62
CA PHE A 4 -47.65 36.69 13.55
C PHE A 4 -48.09 36.55 15.02
N HIS A 5 -49.39 36.45 15.27
CA HIS A 5 -49.93 36.09 16.59
C HIS A 5 -49.48 34.69 17.04
N ASP A 6 -49.49 33.71 16.13
CA ASP A 6 -49.06 32.34 16.42
C ASP A 6 -47.56 32.26 16.75
N ILE A 7 -46.73 33.06 16.07
CA ILE A 7 -45.27 33.13 16.33
C ILE A 7 -44.98 33.65 17.74
N LEU A 8 -45.78 34.61 18.23
CA LEU A 8 -45.63 35.15 19.59
C LEU A 8 -46.42 34.40 20.65
N GLY A 9 -47.29 33.46 20.27
CA GLY A 9 -48.22 32.79 21.17
C GLY A 9 -49.22 33.75 21.81
N THR A 10 -49.72 34.70 21.02
CA THR A 10 -50.70 35.73 21.41
C THR A 10 -51.95 35.64 20.54
N ASN A 11 -52.99 36.41 20.85
CA ASN A 11 -54.21 36.53 20.06
C ASN A 11 -54.59 38.01 19.86
N GLN A 12 -55.61 38.27 19.06
CA GLN A 12 -56.09 39.62 18.75
C GLN A 12 -56.59 40.39 19.97
N ASP A 13 -57.08 39.68 20.99
CA ASP A 13 -57.56 40.25 22.26
C ASP A 13 -56.44 40.41 23.30
N SER A 14 -55.20 40.03 22.97
CA SER A 14 -54.07 40.11 23.90
C SER A 14 -53.75 41.59 24.16
N PRO A 15 -53.70 42.03 25.43
CA PRO A 15 -53.33 43.40 25.73
C PRO A 15 -51.87 43.65 25.34
N GLN A 16 -51.56 44.89 24.96
CA GLN A 16 -50.20 45.31 24.56
C GLN A 16 -49.12 44.98 25.62
N SER A 17 -49.51 44.99 26.89
CA SER A 17 -48.64 44.58 28.00
C SER A 17 -48.25 43.10 27.93
N ASP A 18 -49.17 42.22 27.52
CA ASP A 18 -48.90 40.78 27.39
C ASP A 18 -48.10 40.46 26.11
N ILE A 19 -48.39 41.14 25.01
CA ILE A 19 -47.59 41.06 23.77
C ILE A 19 -46.13 41.40 24.05
N LYS A 20 -45.88 42.52 24.76
CA LYS A 20 -44.53 42.94 25.15
C LYS A 20 -43.86 41.95 26.12
N ARG A 21 -44.63 41.37 27.04
CA ARG A 21 -44.14 40.34 27.98
C ARG A 21 -43.70 39.07 27.24
N ARG A 22 -44.52 38.59 26.30
CA ARG A 22 -44.24 37.42 25.47
C ARG A 22 -43.01 37.63 24.59
N TYR A 23 -42.91 38.77 23.93
CA TYR A 23 -41.72 39.15 23.16
C TYR A 23 -40.45 39.11 24.02
N LYS A 24 -40.45 39.75 25.20
CA LYS A 24 -39.29 39.75 26.10
C LYS A 24 -38.89 38.34 26.55
N HIS A 25 -39.88 37.47 26.79
CA HIS A 25 -39.62 36.09 27.18
C HIS A 25 -39.00 35.27 26.04
N LEU A 26 -39.58 35.35 24.83
CA LEU A 26 -39.10 34.65 23.64
C LEU A 26 -37.73 35.16 23.18
N SER A 27 -37.53 36.48 23.17
CA SER A 27 -36.24 37.10 22.84
C SER A 27 -35.13 36.66 23.78
N ASN A 28 -35.39 36.58 25.09
CA ASN A 28 -34.39 36.12 26.05
C ASN A 28 -33.99 34.65 25.85
N ARG A 29 -34.91 33.81 25.38
CA ARG A 29 -34.67 32.38 25.17
C ARG A 29 -34.03 32.09 23.80
N SER A 30 -34.37 32.90 22.80
CA SER A 30 -33.91 32.74 21.41
C SER A 30 -32.76 33.68 21.04
N HIS A 31 -32.18 34.41 22.00
CA HIS A 31 -31.08 35.34 21.76
C HIS A 31 -29.83 34.60 21.25
N PRO A 32 -29.16 35.07 20.19
CA PRO A 32 -27.95 34.46 19.65
C PRO A 32 -26.86 34.23 20.72
N ASP A 33 -26.59 35.24 21.54
CA ASP A 33 -25.57 35.17 22.61
C ASP A 33 -25.89 34.13 23.72
N LYS A 34 -27.13 33.64 23.78
CA LYS A 34 -27.56 32.62 24.75
C LYS A 34 -27.79 31.25 24.10
N GLY A 35 -27.28 31.06 22.88
CA GLY A 35 -27.39 29.80 22.12
C GLY A 35 -28.62 29.71 21.21
N GLY A 36 -29.33 30.83 20.98
CA GLY A 36 -30.44 30.91 20.03
C GLY A 36 -29.99 31.17 18.58
N SER A 37 -30.92 31.08 17.62
CA SER A 37 -30.65 31.38 16.21
C SER A 37 -30.94 32.84 15.88
N LYS A 38 -30.04 33.48 15.11
CA LYS A 38 -30.23 34.85 14.59
C LYS A 38 -31.50 34.96 13.74
N ALA A 39 -31.78 33.95 12.91
CA ALA A 39 -32.98 33.90 12.09
C ALA A 39 -34.26 33.82 12.95
N LEU A 40 -34.23 33.03 14.02
CA LEU A 40 -35.37 32.91 14.94
C LEU A 40 -35.61 34.22 15.71
N MET A 41 -34.55 34.89 16.14
CA MET A 41 -34.64 36.19 16.81
C MET A 41 -35.19 37.29 15.89
N GLN A 42 -34.79 37.28 14.62
CA GLN A 42 -35.34 38.17 13.59
C GLN A 42 -36.84 37.92 13.40
N LEU A 43 -37.25 36.66 13.26
CA LEU A 43 -38.66 36.28 13.14
C LEU A 43 -39.50 36.77 14.33
N ILE A 44 -39.01 36.57 15.56
CA ILE A 44 -39.70 37.01 16.79
C ILE A 44 -39.83 38.54 16.84
N SER A 45 -38.79 39.26 16.39
CA SER A 45 -38.78 40.73 16.37
C SER A 45 -39.73 41.29 15.31
N GLU A 46 -39.78 40.64 14.16
CA GLU A 46 -40.69 40.97 13.08
C GLU A 46 -42.14 40.71 13.50
N ALA A 47 -42.43 39.55 14.09
CA ALA A 47 -43.76 39.23 14.61
C ALA A 47 -44.23 40.24 15.67
N TYR A 48 -43.33 40.70 16.56
CA TYR A 48 -43.65 41.76 17.52
C TYR A 48 -44.01 43.08 16.85
N LYS A 49 -43.25 43.49 15.85
CA LYS A 49 -43.53 44.70 15.07
C LYS A 49 -44.93 44.61 14.43
N TYR A 50 -45.21 43.55 13.68
CA TYR A 50 -46.49 43.38 13.00
C TYR A 50 -47.68 43.27 13.96
N VAL A 51 -47.53 42.54 15.08
CA VAL A 51 -48.58 42.47 16.11
C VAL A 51 -48.79 43.82 16.79
N SER A 52 -47.73 44.58 17.07
CA SER A 52 -47.82 45.90 17.69
C SER A 52 -48.49 46.95 16.78
N GLU A 53 -48.35 46.79 15.46
CA GLU A 53 -49.02 47.62 14.43
C GLU A 53 -50.47 47.19 14.16
N GLY A 54 -51.00 46.18 14.86
CA GLY A 54 -52.36 45.67 14.64
C GLY A 54 -52.49 44.75 13.41
N LYS A 55 -51.38 44.31 12.83
CA LYS A 55 -51.31 43.41 11.66
C LYS A 55 -51.03 41.96 12.04
N GLY A 56 -51.30 41.58 13.29
CA GLY A 56 -50.95 40.26 13.83
C GLY A 56 -51.62 39.07 13.14
N GLN A 57 -52.75 39.29 12.47
CA GLN A 57 -53.49 38.28 11.71
C GLN A 57 -52.91 38.01 10.32
N GLN A 58 -51.93 38.81 9.87
CA GLN A 58 -51.26 38.56 8.60
C GLN A 58 -50.42 37.29 8.71
N GLU A 59 -50.34 36.55 7.60
CA GLU A 59 -49.54 35.35 7.51
C GLU A 59 -48.06 35.72 7.53
N ALA A 60 -47.32 35.11 8.44
CA ALA A 60 -45.90 35.38 8.61
C ALA A 60 -45.03 34.72 7.54
N PHE A 61 -45.57 33.73 6.84
CA PHE A 61 -44.92 33.05 5.73
C PHE A 61 -45.93 32.91 4.59
N ASN A 62 -45.71 33.66 3.51
CA ASN A 62 -46.26 33.25 2.21
C ASN A 62 -45.45 32.04 1.77
N THR A 63 -45.96 30.84 2.01
CA THR A 63 -45.44 29.64 1.36
C THR A 63 -45.86 29.68 -0.11
N ASP A 64 -45.15 30.47 -0.90
CA ASP A 64 -45.15 30.27 -2.34
C ASP A 64 -44.54 28.89 -2.57
N TYR A 65 -45.38 27.90 -2.87
CA TYR A 65 -44.92 26.63 -3.39
C TYR A 65 -44.29 26.91 -4.74
N VAL A 66 -43.01 27.24 -4.75
CA VAL A 66 -42.24 27.30 -5.98
C VAL A 66 -42.05 25.84 -6.41
N GLN A 67 -43.01 25.32 -7.18
CA GLN A 67 -42.82 24.14 -8.03
C GLN A 67 -41.76 24.50 -9.08
N THR A 68 -40.52 24.58 -8.62
CA THR A 68 -39.38 24.82 -9.48
C THR A 68 -39.06 23.47 -10.10
N LYS A 69 -38.98 23.38 -11.43
CA LYS A 69 -38.55 22.17 -12.17
C LYS A 69 -37.23 21.56 -11.63
N SER A 70 -36.46 22.29 -10.83
CA SER A 70 -35.29 21.81 -10.11
C SER A 70 -35.60 20.78 -9.02
N VAL A 71 -36.73 20.87 -8.30
CA VAL A 71 -37.06 19.96 -7.19
C VAL A 71 -37.30 18.54 -7.70
N GLU A 72 -38.02 18.40 -8.81
CA GLU A 72 -38.29 17.10 -9.44
C GLU A 72 -37.01 16.47 -10.03
N LYS A 73 -36.08 17.31 -10.52
CA LYS A 73 -34.74 16.87 -10.92
C LYS A 73 -33.94 16.34 -9.73
N TYR A 74 -33.99 16.99 -8.56
CA TYR A 74 -33.29 16.50 -7.37
C TYR A 74 -33.92 15.22 -6.81
N LEU A 75 -35.26 15.11 -6.81
CA LEU A 75 -35.94 13.90 -6.37
C LEU A 75 -35.62 12.69 -7.26
N SER A 76 -35.60 12.87 -8.58
CA SER A 76 -35.19 11.80 -9.51
C SER A 76 -33.71 11.43 -9.34
N GLN A 77 -32.84 12.39 -9.06
CA GLN A 77 -31.43 12.13 -8.77
C GLN A 77 -31.23 11.38 -7.45
N ILE A 78 -31.96 11.72 -6.39
CA ILE A 78 -31.93 10.99 -5.11
C ILE A 78 -32.39 9.55 -5.32
N HIS A 79 -33.48 9.34 -6.05
CA HIS A 79 -33.98 8.00 -6.33
C HIS A 79 -32.98 7.17 -7.13
N ARG A 80 -32.30 7.79 -8.12
CA ARG A 80 -31.22 7.14 -8.87
C ARG A 80 -30.06 6.73 -7.97
N LEU A 81 -29.55 7.66 -7.16
CA LEU A 81 -28.46 7.39 -6.21
C LEU A 81 -28.82 6.28 -5.21
N GLN A 82 -30.07 6.22 -4.77
CA GLN A 82 -30.55 5.20 -3.86
C GLN A 82 -30.60 3.80 -4.50
N ASN A 83 -30.91 3.72 -5.80
CA ASN A 83 -30.83 2.48 -6.56
C ASN A 83 -29.38 2.07 -6.81
N ASP A 84 -28.52 3.01 -7.20
CA ASP A 84 -27.09 2.76 -7.43
C ASP A 84 -26.42 2.26 -6.15
N TYR A 85 -26.71 2.86 -5.00
CA TYR A 85 -26.21 2.42 -3.70
C TYR A 85 -26.65 0.98 -3.35
N ARG A 86 -27.90 0.62 -3.67
CA ARG A 86 -28.42 -0.73 -3.44
C ARG A 86 -27.68 -1.77 -4.29
N HIS A 87 -27.51 -1.47 -5.58
CA HIS A 87 -26.77 -2.32 -6.51
C HIS A 87 -25.32 -2.51 -6.04
N LEU A 88 -24.64 -1.42 -5.69
CA LEU A 88 -23.25 -1.46 -5.25
C LEU A 88 -23.08 -2.26 -3.95
N LYS A 89 -24.06 -2.17 -3.05
CA LYS A 89 -24.10 -2.96 -1.81
C LYS A 89 -24.26 -4.46 -2.10
N GLU A 90 -25.15 -4.82 -3.02
CA GLU A 90 -25.35 -6.21 -3.45
C GLU A 90 -24.07 -6.78 -4.08
N GLU A 91 -23.42 -6.03 -4.98
CA GLU A 91 -22.15 -6.44 -5.58
C GLU A 91 -21.06 -6.65 -4.52
N ARG A 92 -20.90 -5.71 -3.58
CA ARG A 92 -19.98 -5.86 -2.46
C ARG A 92 -20.26 -7.15 -1.68
N ASP A 93 -21.52 -7.42 -1.36
CA ASP A 93 -21.88 -8.62 -0.59
C ASP A 93 -21.59 -9.92 -1.37
N THR A 94 -21.75 -9.92 -2.70
CA THR A 94 -21.34 -11.05 -3.53
C THR A 94 -19.82 -11.23 -3.57
N LEU A 95 -19.06 -10.13 -3.65
CA LEU A 95 -17.60 -10.17 -3.68
C LEU A 95 -17.03 -10.65 -2.35
N VAL A 96 -17.59 -10.21 -1.22
CA VAL A 96 -17.20 -10.67 0.12
C VAL A 96 -17.42 -12.17 0.26
N LYS A 97 -18.55 -12.71 -0.23
CA LYS A 97 -18.81 -14.16 -0.23
C LYS A 97 -17.79 -14.92 -1.09
N LYS A 98 -17.48 -14.42 -2.28
CA LYS A 98 -16.47 -15.02 -3.17
C LYS A 98 -15.06 -15.00 -2.54
N LEU A 99 -14.70 -13.91 -1.87
CA LEU A 99 -13.42 -13.79 -1.19
C LEU A 99 -13.32 -14.79 -0.03
N ALA A 100 -14.38 -14.91 0.78
CA ALA A 100 -14.44 -15.87 1.87
C ALA A 100 -14.34 -17.33 1.36
N SER A 101 -15.03 -17.67 0.26
CA SER A 101 -14.91 -19.02 -0.33
C SER A 101 -13.51 -19.29 -0.88
N ALA A 102 -12.91 -18.31 -1.57
CA ALA A 102 -11.57 -18.45 -2.12
C ALA A 102 -10.49 -18.57 -1.01
N GLN A 103 -10.64 -17.84 0.09
CA GLN A 103 -9.77 -17.99 1.26
C GLN A 103 -9.89 -19.37 1.89
N LYS A 104 -11.11 -19.91 2.01
CA LYS A 104 -11.32 -21.26 2.55
C LYS A 104 -10.67 -22.33 1.67
N GLU A 105 -10.82 -22.21 0.35
CA GLU A 105 -10.18 -23.11 -0.61
C GLU A 105 -8.65 -23.02 -0.55
N ALA A 106 -8.09 -21.81 -0.46
CA ALA A 106 -6.65 -21.61 -0.31
C ALA A 106 -6.11 -22.21 1.00
N GLN A 107 -6.84 -22.08 2.11
CA GLN A 107 -6.49 -22.69 3.40
C GLN A 107 -6.51 -24.22 3.32
N GLN A 108 -7.51 -24.81 2.66
CA GLN A 108 -7.60 -26.25 2.45
C GLN A 108 -6.43 -26.76 1.59
N ALA A 109 -6.16 -26.09 0.46
CA ALA A 109 -5.03 -26.45 -0.41
C ALA A 109 -3.68 -26.36 0.33
N PHE A 110 -3.51 -25.37 1.22
CA PHE A 110 -2.30 -25.25 2.03
C PHE A 110 -2.19 -26.38 3.07
N ALA A 111 -3.30 -26.75 3.72
CA ALA A 111 -3.34 -27.87 4.66
C ALA A 111 -3.00 -29.21 3.96
N ASP A 112 -3.57 -29.45 2.78
CA ASP A 112 -3.30 -30.64 1.97
C ASP A 112 -1.83 -30.69 1.51
N SER A 113 -1.29 -29.56 1.05
CA SER A 113 0.12 -29.45 0.66
C SER A 113 1.07 -29.69 1.84
N SER A 114 0.76 -29.13 3.02
CA SER A 114 1.53 -29.35 4.24
C SER A 114 1.53 -30.82 4.66
N MET A 115 0.39 -31.50 4.58
CA MET A 115 0.30 -32.93 4.86
C MET A 115 1.15 -33.75 3.88
N HIS A 116 1.12 -33.41 2.59
CA HIS A 116 1.95 -34.07 1.58
C HIS A 116 3.45 -33.88 1.82
N ILE A 117 3.88 -32.65 2.15
CA ILE A 117 5.28 -32.33 2.45
C ILE A 117 5.77 -33.11 3.68
N ASN A 118 4.95 -33.17 4.74
CA ASN A 118 5.30 -33.92 5.95
C ASN A 118 5.44 -35.42 5.66
N ASN A 119 4.53 -35.99 4.87
CA ASN A 119 4.62 -37.38 4.44
C ASN A 119 5.90 -37.63 3.63
N MET A 120 6.23 -36.77 2.66
CA MET A 120 7.47 -36.87 1.89
C MET A 120 8.72 -36.73 2.76
N LYS A 121 8.69 -35.86 3.76
CA LYS A 121 9.82 -35.68 4.71
C LYS A 121 10.04 -36.94 5.54
N ASN A 122 8.96 -37.58 5.98
CA ASN A 122 9.03 -38.82 6.75
C ASN A 122 9.57 -39.96 5.89
N THR A 123 9.12 -40.12 4.64
CA THR A 123 9.67 -41.13 3.72
C THR A 123 11.14 -40.88 3.42
N ALA A 124 11.51 -39.62 3.13
CA ALA A 124 12.90 -39.26 2.87
C ALA A 124 13.80 -39.49 4.09
N SER A 125 13.32 -39.20 5.31
CA SER A 125 14.08 -39.46 6.54
C SER A 125 14.30 -40.96 6.76
N ASN A 126 13.29 -41.79 6.49
CA ASN A 126 13.41 -43.24 6.56
C ASN A 126 14.42 -43.77 5.54
N ASP A 127 14.41 -43.24 4.32
CA ASP A 127 15.35 -43.64 3.27
C ASP A 127 16.78 -43.22 3.61
N VAL A 128 16.97 -42.01 4.17
CA VAL A 128 18.28 -41.57 4.68
C VAL A 128 18.77 -42.50 5.80
N GLY A 129 17.90 -42.93 6.71
CA GLY A 129 18.24 -43.90 7.75
C GLY A 129 18.76 -45.22 7.17
N LYS A 130 18.03 -45.80 6.19
CA LYS A 130 18.46 -47.03 5.50
C LYS A 130 19.79 -46.86 4.77
N LEU A 131 19.99 -45.73 4.09
CA LEU A 131 21.25 -45.44 3.40
C LEU A 131 22.42 -45.29 4.38
N GLN A 132 22.20 -44.71 5.56
CA GLN A 132 23.20 -44.62 6.61
C GLN A 132 23.57 -46.01 7.15
N GLU A 133 22.59 -46.87 7.40
CA GLU A 133 22.83 -48.26 7.83
C GLU A 133 23.66 -49.04 6.79
N GLU A 134 23.30 -48.96 5.50
CA GLU A 134 24.07 -49.59 4.42
C GLU A 134 25.47 -49.00 4.29
N ASN A 135 25.65 -47.69 4.46
CA ASN A 135 26.97 -47.07 4.41
C ASN A 135 27.87 -47.54 5.57
N ILE A 136 27.30 -47.69 6.77
CA ILE A 136 28.01 -48.28 7.92
C ILE A 136 28.40 -49.72 7.62
N ARG A 137 27.49 -50.53 7.07
CA ARG A 137 27.77 -51.93 6.68
C ARG A 137 28.88 -52.02 5.63
N LEU A 138 28.81 -51.21 4.59
CA LEU A 138 29.84 -51.16 3.54
C LEU A 138 31.20 -50.69 4.09
N ALA A 139 31.20 -49.74 5.02
CA ALA A 139 32.42 -49.29 5.69
C ALA A 139 33.08 -50.40 6.52
N GLN A 140 32.28 -51.24 7.19
CA GLN A 140 32.78 -52.42 7.90
C GLN A 140 33.39 -53.44 6.93
N LEU A 141 32.72 -53.75 5.82
CA LEU A 141 33.24 -54.65 4.79
C LEU A 141 34.55 -54.14 4.17
N LEU A 142 34.65 -52.82 3.91
CA LEU A 142 35.89 -52.21 3.42
C LEU A 142 37.02 -52.31 4.46
N ALA A 143 36.72 -52.13 5.75
CA ALA A 143 37.71 -52.26 6.80
C ALA A 143 38.22 -53.71 6.93
N GLU A 144 37.33 -54.69 6.78
CA GLU A 144 37.66 -56.11 6.78
C GLU A 144 38.52 -56.50 5.57
N ALA A 145 38.10 -56.13 4.36
CA ALA A 145 38.88 -56.36 3.14
C ALA A 145 40.27 -55.70 3.20
N ARG A 146 40.38 -54.50 3.81
CA ARG A 146 41.68 -53.84 4.04
C ARG A 146 42.56 -54.63 5.01
N ARG A 147 41.98 -55.23 6.07
CA ARG A 147 42.73 -56.09 6.99
C ARG A 147 43.22 -57.35 6.29
N GLU A 148 42.38 -58.00 5.49
CA GLU A 148 42.80 -59.18 4.71
C GLU A 148 43.93 -58.86 3.75
N LEU A 149 43.87 -57.73 3.04
CA LEU A 149 44.95 -57.26 2.17
C LEU A 149 46.23 -56.96 2.95
N ALA A 150 46.13 -56.37 4.14
CA ALA A 150 47.29 -56.12 5.00
C ALA A 150 47.96 -57.43 5.43
N VAL A 151 47.17 -58.44 5.83
CA VAL A 151 47.68 -59.77 6.21
C VAL A 151 48.33 -60.48 5.01
N ASN A 152 47.71 -60.45 3.84
CA ASN A 152 48.27 -61.05 2.61
C ASN A 152 49.54 -60.32 2.13
N ASN A 153 49.61 -59.00 2.26
CA ASN A 153 50.84 -58.26 1.95
C ASN A 153 51.97 -58.56 2.94
N GLN A 154 51.63 -58.87 4.20
CA GLN A 154 52.60 -59.25 5.23
C GLN A 154 53.13 -60.68 5.02
N SER A 155 52.32 -61.59 4.47
CA SER A 155 52.77 -62.94 4.08
C SER A 155 53.57 -62.97 2.76
N HIS A 156 53.39 -61.99 1.88
CA HIS A 156 54.24 -61.80 0.69
C HIS A 156 55.53 -60.99 0.93
N ALA A 157 55.65 -60.26 2.03
CA ALA A 157 56.86 -59.51 2.37
C ALA A 157 58.04 -60.38 2.88
N VAL A 158 57.83 -61.68 3.10
CA VAL A 158 58.90 -62.63 3.49
C VAL A 158 59.56 -63.31 2.27
N SER A 159 59.00 -63.14 1.07
CA SER A 159 59.58 -63.68 -0.15
C SER A 159 59.37 -62.70 -1.29
N THR A 160 60.22 -61.68 -1.42
CA THR A 160 60.82 -61.20 -2.69
C THR A 160 61.72 -59.99 -2.38
N THR A 161 63.02 -60.22 -2.26
CA THR A 161 64.04 -59.19 -2.46
C THR A 161 64.13 -58.96 -3.98
N GLY A 162 63.45 -57.92 -4.48
CA GLY A 162 63.46 -57.60 -5.90
C GLY A 162 62.89 -56.21 -6.14
N ASN A 163 63.77 -55.27 -6.50
CA ASN A 163 63.47 -53.92 -6.95
C ASN A 163 62.22 -53.88 -7.83
N ASN A 164 61.26 -53.03 -7.48
CA ASN A 164 60.36 -52.37 -8.43
C ASN A 164 59.80 -51.10 -7.82
N THR A 165 60.31 -49.97 -8.31
CA THR A 165 59.68 -48.65 -8.28
C THR A 165 58.40 -48.71 -9.11
N VAL A 166 57.23 -48.46 -8.48
CA VAL A 166 55.95 -48.31 -9.20
C VAL A 166 55.40 -46.91 -8.92
N ASP A 167 55.22 -46.18 -10.01
CA ASP A 167 54.72 -44.81 -10.11
C ASP A 167 53.27 -44.64 -9.58
N PRO A 168 52.95 -43.52 -8.89
CA PRO A 168 51.62 -43.24 -8.35
C PRO A 168 50.65 -42.55 -9.35
N THR A 169 50.87 -42.64 -10.66
CA THR A 169 50.16 -41.82 -11.66
C THR A 169 48.93 -42.46 -12.32
N VAL A 170 48.59 -43.71 -12.00
CA VAL A 170 47.55 -44.46 -12.74
C VAL A 170 46.14 -44.39 -12.10
N LEU A 171 46.01 -43.96 -10.83
CA LEU A 171 44.68 -43.89 -10.18
C LEU A 171 43.87 -42.63 -10.51
N THR A 172 44.49 -41.59 -11.06
CA THR A 172 43.85 -40.29 -11.34
C THR A 172 43.12 -40.23 -12.69
N GLN A 173 43.45 -41.11 -13.63
CA GLN A 173 42.89 -41.04 -14.99
C GLN A 173 41.49 -41.67 -15.12
N LYS A 174 41.13 -42.62 -14.25
CA LYS A 174 39.78 -43.23 -14.22
C LYS A 174 38.72 -42.37 -13.52
N VAL A 175 39.12 -41.48 -12.61
CA VAL A 175 38.19 -40.53 -11.94
C VAL A 175 37.94 -39.31 -12.84
N ALA A 176 38.95 -38.88 -13.61
CA ALA A 176 38.82 -37.76 -14.55
C ALA A 176 37.90 -38.07 -15.76
N SER A 177 37.74 -39.33 -16.16
CA SER A 177 36.87 -39.72 -17.28
C SER A 177 35.39 -39.84 -16.89
N GLN A 178 35.06 -39.97 -15.60
CA GLN A 178 33.66 -40.03 -15.14
C GLN A 178 33.01 -38.66 -14.93
N ILE A 179 33.79 -37.57 -14.84
CA ILE A 179 33.26 -36.20 -14.67
C ILE A 179 32.84 -35.58 -16.02
N LYS A 180 33.26 -36.15 -17.16
CA LYS A 180 32.94 -35.63 -18.51
C LYS A 180 31.59 -36.10 -19.09
N SER A 181 30.85 -36.99 -18.44
CA SER A 181 29.60 -37.55 -19.00
C SER A 181 28.31 -36.80 -18.62
N LEU A 182 28.39 -35.71 -17.85
CA LEU A 182 27.21 -34.98 -17.33
C LEU A 182 26.90 -33.63 -18.00
N GLY A 183 27.48 -33.32 -19.16
CA GLY A 183 27.40 -31.98 -19.74
C GLY A 183 27.20 -31.93 -21.26
N TYR A 184 26.19 -32.62 -21.80
CA TYR A 184 25.74 -32.40 -23.19
C TYR A 184 24.28 -31.93 -23.20
N PHE A 185 24.05 -30.69 -22.73
CA PHE A 185 22.82 -29.98 -23.02
C PHE A 185 22.86 -29.45 -24.47
N ASN A 186 21.79 -29.71 -25.22
CA ASN A 186 21.63 -29.50 -26.66
C ASN A 186 21.96 -28.05 -27.14
N ALA A 187 23.21 -27.82 -27.55
CA ALA A 187 23.68 -26.56 -28.15
C ALA A 187 22.83 -26.09 -29.36
N LYS A 188 22.18 -27.02 -30.08
CA LYS A 188 21.28 -26.71 -31.20
C LYS A 188 20.01 -25.96 -30.80
N ARG A 189 19.51 -26.11 -29.56
CA ARG A 189 18.32 -25.39 -29.08
C ARG A 189 18.66 -23.98 -28.57
N VAL A 190 19.84 -23.79 -27.99
CA VAL A 190 20.29 -22.48 -27.51
C VAL A 190 20.60 -21.54 -28.69
N GLY A 191 21.18 -22.05 -29.77
CA GLY A 191 21.44 -21.25 -30.97
C GLY A 191 20.18 -20.70 -31.65
N LEU A 192 19.06 -21.43 -31.59
CA LEU A 192 17.81 -21.03 -32.24
C LEU A 192 17.09 -19.92 -31.45
N VAL A 193 17.19 -19.93 -30.11
CA VAL A 193 16.59 -18.89 -29.24
C VAL A 193 17.32 -17.54 -29.38
N LEU A 194 18.61 -17.55 -29.67
CA LEU A 194 19.39 -16.31 -29.88
C LEU A 194 19.18 -15.65 -31.24
N LEU A 195 18.78 -16.40 -32.29
CA LEU A 195 18.63 -15.85 -33.64
C LEU A 195 17.36 -15.01 -33.84
N VAL A 196 16.27 -15.34 -33.14
CA VAL A 196 14.97 -14.66 -33.27
C VAL A 196 15.02 -13.16 -32.93
N PRO A 197 15.60 -12.69 -31.81
CA PRO A 197 15.65 -11.25 -31.50
C PRO A 197 16.54 -10.46 -32.48
N VAL A 198 17.59 -11.09 -33.00
CA VAL A 198 18.49 -10.45 -33.99
C VAL A 198 17.77 -10.23 -35.31
N MET A 199 16.99 -11.22 -35.77
CA MET A 199 16.21 -11.11 -37.00
C MET A 199 15.11 -10.04 -36.89
N LEU A 200 14.47 -9.93 -35.72
CA LEU A 200 13.46 -8.91 -35.44
C LEU A 200 14.05 -7.49 -35.43
N ALA A 201 15.26 -7.33 -34.87
CA ALA A 201 15.98 -6.06 -34.87
C ALA A 201 16.37 -5.60 -36.30
N VAL A 202 16.81 -6.53 -37.15
CA VAL A 202 17.14 -6.24 -38.56
C VAL A 202 15.89 -5.83 -39.35
N LEU A 203 14.77 -6.51 -39.14
CA LEU A 203 13.48 -6.14 -39.75
C LEU A 203 13.04 -4.73 -39.31
N LEU A 204 13.14 -4.41 -38.01
CA LEU A 204 12.79 -3.08 -37.49
C LEU A 204 13.71 -1.96 -38.00
N LEU A 205 14.98 -2.26 -38.29
CA LEU A 205 15.92 -1.30 -38.88
C LEU A 205 15.66 -1.05 -40.38
N SER A 206 15.12 -2.03 -41.10
CA SER A 206 14.79 -1.89 -42.53
C SER A 206 13.50 -1.11 -42.83
N ALA A 207 12.61 -0.94 -41.83
CA ALA A 207 11.25 -0.40 -42.04
C ALA A 207 11.12 1.15 -41.97
N GLY A 208 12.23 1.88 -41.87
CA GLY A 208 12.22 3.35 -41.86
C GLY A 208 11.63 3.99 -40.60
N LYS A 209 11.60 5.33 -40.56
CA LYS A 209 11.28 6.14 -39.35
C LYS A 209 9.79 6.20 -38.97
N ALA A 210 8.90 5.79 -39.86
CA ALA A 210 7.45 5.89 -39.67
C ALA A 210 6.88 4.97 -38.55
N PRO A 211 7.24 3.67 -38.44
CA PRO A 211 6.74 2.82 -37.35
C PRO A 211 7.21 3.24 -35.95
N TRP A 212 8.35 3.94 -35.85
CA TRP A 212 8.85 4.43 -34.56
C TRP A 212 7.96 5.50 -33.93
N GLN A 213 7.33 6.36 -34.73
CA GLN A 213 6.47 7.43 -34.20
C GLN A 213 5.14 6.92 -33.66
N ALA A 214 4.58 5.87 -34.27
CA ALA A 214 3.35 5.24 -33.79
C ALA A 214 3.55 4.53 -32.43
N VAL A 215 4.72 3.93 -32.21
CA VAL A 215 5.06 3.32 -30.91
C VAL A 215 5.24 4.39 -29.84
N PHE A 216 5.87 5.53 -30.14
CA PHE A 216 6.02 6.62 -29.17
C PHE A 216 4.72 7.35 -28.84
N ALA A 217 3.80 7.51 -29.81
CA ALA A 217 2.52 8.17 -29.59
C ALA A 217 1.60 7.40 -28.62
N TRP A 218 1.75 6.07 -28.54
CA TRP A 218 0.99 5.24 -27.61
C TRP A 218 1.46 5.37 -26.16
N PHE A 219 2.69 5.84 -25.92
CA PHE A 219 3.25 5.98 -24.57
C PHE A 219 3.07 7.38 -23.93
N ASN A 220 2.52 8.36 -24.67
CA ASN A 220 2.54 9.77 -24.24
C ASN A 220 1.14 10.40 -24.02
N HIS A 221 0.08 9.61 -23.86
CA HIS A 221 -1.19 10.15 -23.36
C HIS A 221 -1.06 10.44 -21.85
N GLN A 222 -0.75 11.69 -21.50
CA GLN A 222 -1.02 12.23 -20.17
C GLN A 222 -2.42 12.82 -20.20
N ASP A 223 -3.38 12.12 -19.59
CA ASP A 223 -4.66 12.70 -19.22
C ASP A 223 -4.41 13.68 -18.07
N ILE A 224 -4.32 14.96 -18.40
CA ILE A 224 -4.32 16.05 -17.43
C ILE A 224 -5.80 16.30 -17.08
N GLU A 225 -6.33 15.60 -16.08
CA GLU A 225 -7.58 16.03 -15.44
C GLU A 225 -7.26 17.17 -14.46
N PRO A 226 -7.82 18.38 -14.67
CA PRO A 226 -7.71 19.44 -13.67
C PRO A 226 -8.60 19.09 -12.47
N ASN A 227 -7.96 18.86 -11.31
CA ASN A 227 -8.64 18.74 -10.01
C ASN A 227 -9.27 20.08 -9.61
N ALA A 228 -10.43 20.40 -10.16
CA ALA A 228 -11.29 21.46 -9.65
C ALA A 228 -12.12 20.91 -8.49
N ILE A 229 -11.65 21.10 -7.26
CA ILE A 229 -12.47 20.89 -6.08
C ILE A 229 -13.49 22.03 -6.03
N ALA A 230 -14.70 21.77 -6.49
CA ALA A 230 -15.82 22.70 -6.36
C ALA A 230 -16.26 22.73 -4.89
N THR A 231 -15.80 23.75 -4.15
CA THR A 231 -16.39 24.09 -2.86
C THR A 231 -17.75 24.73 -3.13
N ILE A 232 -18.84 24.04 -2.78
CA ILE A 232 -20.19 24.59 -2.85
C ILE A 232 -20.32 25.64 -1.75
N VAL A 233 -20.20 26.91 -2.11
CA VAL A 233 -20.60 28.02 -1.25
C VAL A 233 -22.09 28.23 -1.48
N ASP A 234 -22.90 27.88 -0.49
CA ASP A 234 -24.34 28.13 -0.51
C ASP A 234 -24.59 29.61 -0.19
N VAL A 235 -24.48 30.46 -1.23
CA VAL A 235 -24.82 31.89 -1.12
C VAL A 235 -26.26 32.07 -1.58
N ASN A 236 -27.11 32.53 -0.68
CA ASN A 236 -28.48 32.90 -0.99
C ASN A 236 -28.49 34.09 -1.98
N PRO A 237 -29.15 34.01 -3.14
CA PRO A 237 -29.11 35.05 -4.17
C PRO A 237 -29.72 36.40 -3.74
N LEU A 238 -30.38 36.48 -2.58
CA LEU A 238 -30.92 37.73 -2.03
C LEU A 238 -29.90 38.55 -1.23
N ASP A 239 -28.75 37.98 -0.85
CA ASP A 239 -27.73 38.70 -0.07
C ASP A 239 -26.84 39.62 -0.93
N VAL A 240 -26.86 39.45 -2.27
CA VAL A 240 -26.06 40.27 -3.21
C VAL A 240 -26.76 41.59 -3.55
N VAL A 241 -28.07 41.71 -3.32
CA VAL A 241 -28.86 42.85 -3.83
C VAL A 241 -28.94 44.01 -2.83
N ASN A 242 -28.73 43.78 -1.53
CA ASN A 242 -29.07 44.76 -0.49
C ASN A 242 -27.89 45.43 0.23
N ASN A 243 -26.63 45.22 -0.19
CA ASN A 243 -25.49 45.92 0.44
C ASN A 243 -24.35 46.23 -0.56
N PRO A 244 -24.24 47.48 -1.05
CA PRO A 244 -23.06 47.91 -1.82
C PRO A 244 -21.82 48.22 -0.95
N ILE A 245 -21.83 47.89 0.35
CA ILE A 245 -20.75 48.28 1.30
C ILE A 245 -19.97 47.06 1.86
N ALA A 246 -20.28 45.83 1.46
CA ALA A 246 -19.57 44.64 1.97
C ALA A 246 -18.31 44.26 1.16
N ASN A 247 -17.65 45.22 0.48
CA ASN A 247 -16.33 45.00 -0.15
C ASN A 247 -15.15 45.11 0.83
N GLN A 248 -15.42 45.20 2.14
CA GLN A 248 -14.40 45.11 3.18
C GLN A 248 -14.92 44.26 4.34
N VAL A 249 -15.24 42.99 4.07
CA VAL A 249 -15.19 42.00 5.14
C VAL A 249 -13.76 41.51 5.17
N ASP A 250 -13.05 41.94 6.21
CA ASP A 250 -11.77 41.37 6.61
C ASP A 250 -11.82 39.87 6.40
N THR A 251 -11.02 39.44 5.44
CA THR A 251 -10.70 38.04 5.26
C THR A 251 -9.99 37.66 6.55
N THR A 252 -10.71 37.20 7.56
CA THR A 252 -10.14 36.27 8.52
C THR A 252 -9.78 35.05 7.69
N VAL A 253 -8.58 35.11 7.13
CA VAL A 253 -7.84 33.98 6.63
C VAL A 253 -7.84 33.02 7.81
N VAL A 254 -8.78 32.09 7.82
CA VAL A 254 -8.54 30.81 8.47
C VAL A 254 -7.31 30.33 7.74
N LEU A 255 -6.14 30.54 8.36
CA LEU A 255 -4.88 30.04 7.86
C LEU A 255 -5.17 28.58 7.54
N ALA A 256 -5.17 28.28 6.24
CA ALA A 256 -5.08 26.91 5.79
C ALA A 256 -3.91 26.36 6.59
N ILE A 257 -4.18 25.41 7.48
CA ILE A 257 -3.11 24.69 8.15
C ILE A 257 -2.38 24.05 6.98
N ASP A 258 -1.22 24.62 6.62
CA ASP A 258 -0.42 24.11 5.54
C ASP A 258 -0.24 22.61 5.82
N PRO A 259 -0.56 21.74 4.84
CA PRO A 259 -0.43 20.31 5.04
C PRO A 259 0.99 20.04 5.52
N ALA A 260 1.11 19.34 6.65
CA ALA A 260 2.40 19.07 7.28
C ALA A 260 3.37 18.51 6.22
N PRO A 261 4.61 19.01 6.15
CA PRO A 261 5.52 18.66 5.08
C PRO A 261 5.81 17.14 5.10
N ILE A 262 5.53 16.47 3.98
CA ILE A 262 5.74 15.01 3.81
C ILE A 262 7.21 14.66 4.01
N ALA A 263 7.50 13.69 4.88
CA ALA A 263 8.85 13.26 5.23
C ALA A 263 9.61 12.69 4.02
N ARG A 264 10.78 13.26 3.65
CA ARG A 264 11.57 12.83 2.47
C ARG A 264 12.90 12.18 2.84
N ILE A 265 13.19 11.03 2.22
CA ILE A 265 14.44 10.30 2.46
C ILE A 265 15.62 10.94 1.71
N GLN A 266 16.81 10.82 2.30
CA GLN A 266 18.08 11.17 1.66
C GLN A 266 18.51 10.11 0.66
N ILE A 267 18.80 10.53 -0.57
CA ILE A 267 19.30 9.66 -1.64
C ILE A 267 20.81 9.48 -1.48
N ASP A 268 21.28 8.22 -1.50
CA ASP A 268 22.69 7.88 -1.33
C ASP A 268 23.14 6.83 -2.37
N LYS A 269 24.45 6.70 -2.53
CA LYS A 269 25.11 5.76 -3.43
C LYS A 269 25.41 4.42 -2.78
N VAL A 270 25.43 4.32 -1.46
CA VAL A 270 25.71 3.07 -0.74
C VAL A 270 24.62 2.04 -1.00
N ILE A 271 24.99 0.87 -1.52
CA ILE A 271 24.07 -0.23 -1.88
C ILE A 271 24.20 -1.34 -0.83
N GLY A 272 23.07 -1.89 -0.39
CA GLY A 272 23.02 -3.12 0.41
C GLY A 272 23.54 -3.01 1.83
N LEU A 273 23.68 -1.81 2.37
CA LEU A 273 24.02 -1.55 3.77
C LEU A 273 22.86 -0.81 4.44
N TRP A 274 22.40 -1.32 5.59
CA TRP A 274 21.48 -0.59 6.44
C TRP A 274 22.20 0.55 7.13
N GLN A 275 21.59 1.74 7.10
CA GLN A 275 22.16 2.94 7.71
C GLN A 275 21.06 3.74 8.41
N LEU A 276 21.40 4.28 9.59
CA LEU A 276 20.59 5.28 10.28
C LEU A 276 20.76 6.64 9.59
N LYS A 277 19.65 7.27 9.24
CA LYS A 277 19.59 8.58 8.57
C LYS A 277 18.45 9.41 9.16
N PHE A 278 18.35 10.65 8.71
CA PHE A 278 17.31 11.59 9.14
C PHE A 278 16.59 12.15 7.92
N TYR A 279 15.27 12.28 8.02
CA TYR A 279 14.44 12.85 6.96
C TYR A 279 14.88 14.30 6.68
N GLU A 280 14.94 14.68 5.39
CA GLU A 280 15.46 15.99 4.95
C GLU A 280 14.72 17.18 5.59
N ASN A 281 13.44 16.99 5.88
CA ASN A 281 12.52 18.04 6.29
C ASN A 281 12.04 17.96 7.75
N SER A 282 12.21 16.82 8.44
CA SER A 282 11.62 16.63 9.78
C SER A 282 12.62 16.23 10.87
N GLN A 283 13.91 16.05 10.54
CA GLN A 283 14.95 15.55 11.48
C GLN A 283 14.53 14.27 12.23
N LYS A 284 13.49 13.57 11.75
CA LYS A 284 13.06 12.29 12.30
C LYS A 284 14.03 11.19 11.82
N PRO A 285 14.48 10.29 12.71
CA PRO A 285 15.38 9.22 12.35
C PRO A 285 14.61 8.11 11.61
N TYR A 286 15.29 7.51 10.64
CA TYR A 286 14.85 6.30 9.97
C TYR A 286 16.07 5.44 9.64
N ILE A 287 15.85 4.16 9.41
CA ILE A 287 16.86 3.30 8.78
C ILE A 287 16.44 2.96 7.38
N ALA A 288 17.41 2.86 6.48
CA ALA A 288 17.14 2.42 5.12
C ALA A 288 18.25 1.55 4.55
N VAL A 289 17.86 0.71 3.59
CA VAL A 289 18.76 -0.03 2.73
C VAL A 289 18.37 0.20 1.27
N ARG A 290 19.39 0.39 0.42
CA ARG A 290 19.22 0.63 -1.02
C ARG A 290 19.50 -0.65 -1.81
N SER A 291 18.68 -0.92 -2.83
CA SER A 291 18.94 -1.98 -3.81
C SER A 291 19.95 -1.52 -4.89
N ASP A 292 20.40 -2.47 -5.70
CA ASP A 292 21.19 -2.22 -6.90
C ASP A 292 20.44 -1.38 -7.95
N LYS A 293 19.10 -1.55 -8.04
CA LYS A 293 18.22 -0.77 -8.92
C LYS A 293 17.84 0.61 -8.36
N GLY A 294 18.27 0.92 -7.13
CA GLY A 294 18.09 2.23 -6.51
C GLY A 294 16.75 2.45 -5.80
N SER A 295 15.96 1.39 -5.62
CA SER A 295 14.81 1.39 -4.71
C SER A 295 15.31 1.28 -3.26
N TYR A 296 14.48 1.68 -2.30
CA TYR A 296 14.81 1.62 -0.88
C TYR A 296 13.78 0.85 -0.07
N ILE A 297 14.25 0.23 1.00
CA ILE A 297 13.38 -0.17 2.12
C ILE A 297 13.69 0.76 3.27
N VAL A 298 12.64 1.28 3.90
CA VAL A 298 12.73 2.29 4.95
C VAL A 298 11.92 1.85 6.16
N LYS A 299 12.43 2.11 7.36
CA LYS A 299 11.71 1.93 8.62
C LYS A 299 11.89 3.18 9.48
N SER A 300 10.78 3.85 9.77
CA SER A 300 10.71 5.03 10.66
C SER A 300 10.36 4.61 12.10
N CYS A 301 10.30 5.56 13.04
CA CYS A 301 9.74 5.31 14.37
C CYS A 301 8.23 5.04 14.31
N ASP A 302 7.50 5.85 13.53
CA ASP A 302 6.03 5.90 13.54
C ASP A 302 5.37 4.91 12.57
N SER A 303 6.08 4.47 11.54
CA SER A 303 5.55 3.63 10.46
C SER A 303 6.17 2.22 10.43
N GLY A 304 5.51 1.32 9.71
CA GLY A 304 6.01 -0.02 9.42
C GLY A 304 7.22 -0.01 8.47
N PHE A 305 7.52 -1.15 7.87
CA PHE A 305 8.47 -1.18 6.76
C PHE A 305 7.79 -0.68 5.50
N GLU A 306 8.41 0.32 4.87
CA GLU A 306 7.95 0.97 3.64
C GLU A 306 8.91 0.62 2.50
N TYR A 307 8.36 0.43 1.30
CA TYR A 307 9.09 0.20 0.06
C TYR A 307 9.01 1.44 -0.83
N TYR A 308 10.17 2.06 -1.07
CA TYR A 308 10.32 3.22 -1.93
C TYR A 308 10.78 2.70 -3.29
N LEU A 309 9.82 2.46 -4.17
CA LEU A 309 10.08 2.00 -5.53
C LEU A 309 10.62 3.16 -6.35
N ASN A 310 11.81 3.00 -6.93
CA ASN A 310 12.37 3.97 -7.85
C ASN A 310 11.54 3.99 -9.15
N GLU A 311 11.00 5.15 -9.53
CA GLU A 311 10.15 5.31 -10.72
C GLU A 311 10.85 4.92 -12.03
N THR A 312 12.19 4.99 -12.06
CA THR A 312 12.95 4.57 -13.24
C THR A 312 12.93 3.05 -13.47
N VAL A 313 12.56 2.27 -12.45
CA VAL A 313 12.44 0.82 -12.52
C VAL A 313 11.03 0.47 -12.99
N ARG A 314 10.90 0.07 -14.26
CA ARG A 314 9.65 -0.51 -14.79
C ARG A 314 9.40 -1.88 -14.15
N SER A 315 8.76 -1.92 -12.97
CA SER A 315 8.19 -3.17 -12.46
C SER A 315 6.94 -3.52 -13.28
N ARG A 316 6.88 -4.73 -13.82
CA ARG A 316 5.70 -5.21 -14.56
C ARG A 316 4.55 -5.61 -13.64
N ARG A 317 4.83 -5.92 -12.37
CA ARG A 317 3.88 -6.42 -11.37
C ARG A 317 4.37 -6.08 -9.97
N LEU A 318 3.56 -5.35 -9.20
CA LEU A 318 3.78 -5.17 -7.77
C LEU A 318 3.42 -6.44 -7.00
N SER A 319 4.15 -6.71 -5.92
CA SER A 319 3.86 -7.84 -5.05
C SER A 319 2.55 -7.57 -4.28
N ALA A 320 1.71 -8.58 -4.09
CA ALA A 320 0.38 -8.42 -3.46
C ALA A 320 0.44 -7.91 -2.01
N ASN A 321 1.60 -8.04 -1.35
CA ASN A 321 1.84 -7.56 0.00
C ASN A 321 2.29 -6.10 0.08
N MET A 322 2.24 -5.35 -1.02
CA MET A 322 2.56 -3.92 -1.09
C MET A 322 1.28 -3.12 -1.27
N ILE A 323 0.98 -2.23 -0.32
CA ILE A 323 -0.18 -1.33 -0.39
C ILE A 323 0.33 0.06 -0.75
N PHE A 324 -0.24 0.68 -1.78
CA PHE A 324 0.13 2.06 -2.14
C PHE A 324 -0.18 3.00 -0.99
N ASP A 325 0.80 3.82 -0.60
CA ASP A 325 0.62 4.89 0.38
C ASP A 325 0.60 6.24 -0.32
N ARG A 326 1.73 6.60 -0.97
CA ARG A 326 1.90 7.92 -1.59
C ARG A 326 2.89 7.91 -2.74
N GLN A 327 2.85 8.96 -3.56
CA GLN A 327 3.82 9.21 -4.61
C GLN A 327 4.67 10.44 -4.28
N GLU A 328 5.98 10.27 -4.39
CA GLU A 328 7.01 11.31 -4.23
C GLU A 328 7.72 11.53 -5.57
N ARG A 329 8.49 12.62 -5.71
CA ARG A 329 9.08 13.03 -7.00
C ARG A 329 9.92 11.96 -7.71
N HIS A 330 10.58 11.08 -6.97
CA HIS A 330 11.47 10.06 -7.52
C HIS A 330 11.06 8.64 -7.12
N PHE A 331 10.05 8.52 -6.26
CA PHE A 331 9.71 7.26 -5.61
C PHE A 331 8.20 7.10 -5.50
N ILE A 332 7.73 5.89 -5.72
CA ILE A 332 6.38 5.49 -5.33
C ILE A 332 6.51 4.68 -4.04
N VAL A 333 5.86 5.13 -2.98
CA VAL A 333 5.99 4.57 -1.64
C VAL A 333 4.84 3.60 -1.39
N TYR A 334 5.20 2.40 -0.94
CA TYR A 334 4.27 1.33 -0.58
C TYR A 334 4.50 0.86 0.85
N ASP A 335 3.43 0.64 1.60
CA ASP A 335 3.49 -0.04 2.88
C ASP A 335 3.63 -1.56 2.69
N ILE A 336 4.41 -2.20 3.56
CA ILE A 336 4.54 -3.65 3.64
C ILE A 336 3.88 -4.15 4.94
N PRO A 337 2.55 -4.28 5.00
CA PRO A 337 1.84 -4.65 6.23
C PRO A 337 2.03 -6.12 6.64
N TYR A 338 2.35 -7.01 5.70
CA TYR A 338 2.50 -8.44 5.98
C TYR A 338 3.47 -9.14 5.01
N GLY A 339 3.82 -10.39 5.34
CA GLY A 339 4.64 -11.24 4.50
C GLY A 339 6.14 -11.00 4.68
N LYS A 340 6.90 -11.14 3.60
CA LYS A 340 8.35 -10.94 3.65
C LYS A 340 8.66 -9.44 3.68
N GLY A 341 9.54 -9.04 4.58
CA GLY A 341 9.99 -7.65 4.74
C GLY A 341 9.09 -6.78 5.62
N SER A 342 7.97 -7.29 6.12
CA SER A 342 7.04 -6.52 6.97
C SER A 342 7.45 -6.45 8.44
N SER A 343 8.33 -7.33 8.91
CA SER A 343 8.75 -7.40 10.32
C SER A 343 10.26 -7.44 10.47
N ALA A 344 10.76 -6.92 11.61
CA ALA A 344 12.18 -6.93 11.93
C ALA A 344 12.76 -8.36 11.96
N VAL A 345 11.94 -9.36 12.29
CA VAL A 345 12.32 -10.79 12.29
C VAL A 345 12.66 -11.27 10.89
N ASN A 346 11.91 -10.85 9.85
CA ASN A 346 12.22 -11.22 8.47
C ASN A 346 13.61 -10.73 8.04
N TRP A 347 13.97 -9.56 8.53
CA TRP A 347 15.27 -8.97 8.28
C TRP A 347 16.32 -9.70 9.11
N SER A 348 16.22 -9.80 10.45
CA SER A 348 17.23 -10.44 11.31
C SER A 348 17.59 -11.87 10.91
N ASP A 349 16.62 -12.66 10.44
CA ASP A 349 16.80 -14.09 10.19
C ASP A 349 17.36 -14.40 8.81
N SER A 350 17.50 -13.38 7.94
CA SER A 350 17.93 -13.56 6.56
C SER A 350 19.17 -12.74 6.23
N LYS A 351 20.00 -13.26 5.30
CA LYS A 351 21.14 -12.53 4.75
C LYS A 351 20.70 -11.43 3.77
N SER A 352 19.60 -11.68 3.06
CA SER A 352 19.01 -10.77 2.09
C SER A 352 17.56 -11.16 1.83
N LEU A 353 16.72 -10.19 1.47
CA LEU A 353 15.34 -10.40 1.09
C LEU A 353 15.11 -10.03 -0.38
N LEU A 354 14.29 -10.83 -1.06
CA LEU A 354 13.80 -10.54 -2.41
C LEU A 354 12.41 -9.90 -2.29
N LEU A 355 12.29 -8.64 -2.69
CA LEU A 355 11.05 -7.87 -2.65
C LEU A 355 10.84 -7.25 -4.04
N ASN A 356 9.68 -7.48 -4.66
CA ASN A 356 9.36 -6.93 -5.99
C ASN A 356 10.47 -7.13 -7.05
N GLU A 357 11.02 -8.34 -7.13
CA GLU A 357 12.12 -8.70 -8.04
C GLU A 357 13.44 -7.93 -7.81
N GLU A 358 13.63 -7.37 -6.61
CA GLU A 358 14.84 -6.69 -6.16
C GLU A 358 15.41 -7.32 -4.89
N TYR A 359 16.73 -7.46 -4.84
CA TYR A 359 17.43 -8.00 -3.68
C TYR A 359 17.86 -6.86 -2.74
N PHE A 360 17.50 -7.00 -1.48
CA PHE A 360 17.91 -6.12 -0.39
C PHE A 360 18.81 -6.90 0.57
N SER A 361 20.06 -6.46 0.71
CA SER A 361 21.01 -7.04 1.66
C SER A 361 20.63 -6.66 3.08
N ASN A 362 20.86 -7.57 4.03
CA ASN A 362 20.59 -7.34 5.45
C ASN A 362 21.84 -6.91 6.24
N THR A 363 22.89 -6.49 5.54
CA THR A 363 24.16 -6.12 6.17
C THR A 363 23.97 -4.87 7.04
N GLY A 364 24.38 -4.94 8.31
CA GLY A 364 24.25 -3.81 9.25
C GLY A 364 22.84 -3.58 9.81
N PHE A 365 21.88 -4.47 9.55
CA PHE A 365 20.49 -4.28 10.01
C PHE A 365 20.37 -4.27 11.53
N SER A 366 20.88 -5.29 12.22
CA SER A 366 20.72 -5.42 13.68
C SER A 366 21.28 -4.20 14.43
N GLU A 367 22.47 -3.74 14.04
CA GLU A 367 23.09 -2.54 14.60
C GLU A 367 22.27 -1.28 14.29
N SER A 368 21.90 -1.07 13.03
CA SER A 368 21.13 0.12 12.63
C SER A 368 19.75 0.16 13.27
N PHE A 369 19.09 -0.99 13.40
CA PHE A 369 17.78 -1.13 14.04
C PHE A 369 17.85 -0.85 15.54
N ALA A 370 18.88 -1.35 16.23
CA ALA A 370 19.12 -1.00 17.64
C ALA A 370 19.37 0.51 17.81
N ARG A 371 20.17 1.10 16.92
CA ARG A 371 20.43 2.55 16.92
C ARG A 371 19.16 3.36 16.64
N LEU A 372 18.29 2.91 15.73
CA LEU A 372 17.00 3.53 15.47
C LEU A 372 16.12 3.51 16.71
N ASN A 373 15.98 2.35 17.36
CA ASN A 373 15.14 2.20 18.55
C ASN A 373 15.61 3.16 19.66
N ASN A 374 16.92 3.29 19.87
CA ASN A 374 17.48 4.25 20.82
C ASN A 374 17.17 5.71 20.42
N ALA A 375 17.30 6.04 19.14
CA ALA A 375 17.00 7.38 18.62
C ALA A 375 15.49 7.73 18.73
N CYS A 376 14.60 6.76 18.50
CA CYS A 376 13.16 6.93 18.63
C CYS A 376 12.75 7.19 20.10
N VAL A 377 13.39 6.52 21.06
CA VAL A 377 13.13 6.74 22.49
C VAL A 377 13.59 8.14 22.94
N SER A 378 14.67 8.66 22.37
CA SER A 378 15.19 10.01 22.71
C SER A 378 14.40 11.19 22.14
N LEU A 379 13.39 10.94 21.30
CA LEU A 379 12.52 11.96 20.69
C LEU A 379 11.18 12.11 21.40
N ILE A 380 10.91 11.26 22.41
CA ILE A 380 9.79 11.34 23.34
C ILE A 380 10.31 12.01 24.61
#